data_AF-A0A7C9DVH2-F1
#
_entry.id   AF-A0A7C9DVH2-F1
#
_cell.length_a   1.000
_cell.length_b   1.000
_cell.length_c   1.000
_cell.angle_alpha   90.00
_cell.angle_beta   90.00
_cell.angle_gamma   90.00
#
_symmetry.space_group_name_H-M   'P 1'
#
loop_
_entity.id
_entity.type
_entity.pdbx_description
1 polymer ?
#
loop_
_entity_poly.entity_id
_entity_poly.type
_entity_poly.pdbx_seq_one_letter_code
_entity_poly.pdbx_strand_id
1 'polypeptide(L)'
;ISRKALGGAKMALLQLHPWHSSTHTPFTLQVPLKVTKQRSLCIRSAFSCSNSYFSNKCKRPYTSVMIVPTGVGAAIGGFAGDALPVARALASVVDCLISHPNVLNAAMLYWPVQNILYVEGYALDRFAEGLWALQPVHQNKVGLVLDAAIESELRLRHLQVADAVRASLGLPVLEYAVTDKCLEVEKWIDPKTGRSTGRIKHPDSLLRAVQNLMDHSQVNAIAVVCRFPDDDEDDMDDYRQGIGVDSLAGVEAIISHLVVKEFRIPCAHAPALLPVPLSQSLS
;
A
#
# COMPACT_ATOMS: atom_id res chain seq x y z
N ILE A 1 4.20 -5.17 -14.84
CA ILE A 1 5.14 -4.10 -14.38
C ILE A 1 4.44 -3.27 -13.29
N SER A 2 5.06 -3.15 -12.11
CA SER A 2 4.35 -2.99 -10.83
C SER A 2 3.82 -1.58 -10.51
N ARG A 3 2.56 -1.31 -10.89
CA ARG A 3 1.73 -0.33 -10.16
C ARG A 3 1.26 -0.86 -8.79
N LYS A 4 1.36 -2.19 -8.57
CA LYS A 4 0.99 -2.89 -7.34
C LYS A 4 1.75 -2.37 -6.11
N ALA A 5 3.06 -2.21 -6.23
CA ALA A 5 3.93 -1.75 -5.14
C ALA A 5 3.82 -0.23 -4.89
N LEU A 6 3.50 0.55 -5.93
CA LEU A 6 3.49 2.02 -5.84
C LEU A 6 2.08 2.61 -5.67
N GLY A 7 1.02 1.85 -5.97
CA GLY A 7 -0.37 2.28 -5.82
C GLY A 7 -0.81 2.52 -4.37
N GLY A 8 -0.05 2.10 -3.38
CA GLY A 8 -0.32 2.34 -1.95
C GLY A 8 -0.13 3.80 -1.48
N ALA A 9 -0.50 4.79 -2.29
CA ALA A 9 -0.26 6.22 -2.07
C ALA A 9 -0.72 6.77 -0.71
N LYS A 10 -1.67 6.09 -0.06
CA LYS A 10 -2.14 6.37 1.30
C LYS A 10 -1.89 5.19 2.24
N MET A 11 -0.65 4.72 2.31
CA MET A 11 -0.28 3.86 3.42
C MET A 11 -0.31 4.68 4.71
N ALA A 12 -1.04 4.21 5.73
CA ALA A 12 -1.05 4.90 7.02
C ALA A 12 0.32 4.73 7.70
N LEU A 13 0.85 5.81 8.26
CA LEU A 13 2.10 5.76 9.02
C LEU A 13 1.84 5.12 10.38
N LEU A 14 2.81 4.38 10.89
CA LEU A 14 2.74 3.74 12.20
C LEU A 14 3.24 4.71 13.25
N GLN A 15 2.41 5.00 14.26
CA GLN A 15 2.83 5.74 15.44
C GLN A 15 2.86 4.83 16.67
N LEU A 16 3.92 4.97 17.46
CA LEU A 16 4.00 4.40 18.80
C LEU A 16 3.41 5.41 19.78
N HIS A 17 2.41 5.00 20.56
CA HIS A 17 2.07 5.68 21.79
C HIS A 17 2.31 4.74 22.98
N PRO A 18 3.14 5.12 23.97
CA PRO A 18 2.94 4.59 25.31
C PRO A 18 1.58 5.09 25.78
N TRP A 19 0.68 4.17 26.11
CA TRP A 19 -0.60 4.49 26.74
C TRP A 19 -0.35 5.16 28.09
N HIS A 20 -0.29 6.49 28.11
CA HIS A 20 -0.47 7.28 29.32
C HIS A 20 -1.76 8.07 29.17
N SER A 21 -2.77 7.63 29.90
CA SER A 21 -4.00 8.36 30.15
C SER A 21 -3.67 9.70 30.83
N SER A 22 -3.76 10.80 30.11
CA SER A 22 -3.73 12.14 30.69
C SER A 22 -5.05 12.86 30.44
N THR A 23 -5.66 13.21 31.56
CA THR A 23 -6.95 13.81 31.78
C THR A 23 -7.07 15.22 31.20
N HIS A 24 -8.23 15.50 30.61
CA HIS A 24 -8.68 16.81 30.16
C HIS A 24 -8.60 17.89 31.24
N THR A 25 -8.06 19.07 30.90
CA THR A 25 -8.41 20.36 31.52
C THR A 25 -8.65 21.40 30.41
N PRO A 26 -9.80 22.12 30.42
CA PRO A 26 -10.11 23.11 29.40
C PRO A 26 -9.51 24.47 29.78
N PHE A 27 -8.69 25.05 28.90
CA PHE A 27 -8.26 26.44 29.01
C PHE A 27 -9.11 27.33 28.09
N THR A 28 -9.92 28.16 28.73
CA THR A 28 -10.64 29.30 28.13
C THR A 28 -9.69 30.49 28.10
N LEU A 29 -9.52 31.18 26.96
CA LEU A 29 -9.00 32.55 26.96
C LEU A 29 -9.47 33.35 25.74
N GLN A 30 -9.71 34.63 26.01
CA GLN A 30 -10.56 35.58 25.32
C GLN A 30 -9.90 36.22 24.08
N VAL A 31 -10.75 36.58 23.11
CA VAL A 31 -10.42 37.42 21.95
C VAL A 31 -10.56 38.90 22.33
N PRO A 32 -9.64 39.78 21.88
CA PRO A 32 -9.96 41.19 21.68
C PRO A 32 -9.97 41.56 20.19
N LEU A 33 -11.09 42.17 19.78
CA LEU A 33 -11.31 42.84 18.50
C LEU A 33 -10.41 44.08 18.37
N LYS A 34 -9.76 44.23 17.21
CA LYS A 34 -9.32 45.54 16.69
C LYS A 34 -9.72 45.68 15.21
N VAL A 35 -10.51 46.71 14.96
CA VAL A 35 -11.00 47.16 13.65
C VAL A 35 -9.97 48.13 13.06
N THR A 36 -9.54 47.90 11.83
CA THR A 36 -8.92 48.95 11.00
C THR A 36 -9.39 48.80 9.55
N LYS A 37 -9.97 49.89 9.02
CA LYS A 37 -10.42 50.04 7.62
C LYS A 37 -9.22 50.23 6.68
N GLN A 38 -9.24 49.57 5.53
CA GLN A 38 -8.71 50.13 4.28
C GLN A 38 -9.42 49.53 3.06
N ARG A 39 -9.83 50.42 2.15
CA ARG A 39 -10.49 50.13 0.86
C ARG A 39 -9.43 49.91 -0.22
N SER A 40 -9.60 48.91 -1.09
CA SER A 40 -9.33 49.04 -2.53
C SER A 40 -9.99 47.90 -3.33
N LEU A 41 -10.13 48.16 -4.63
CA LEU A 41 -11.16 47.71 -5.55
C LEU A 41 -11.24 46.20 -5.89
N CYS A 42 -12.49 45.81 -6.17
CA CYS A 42 -12.97 44.52 -6.67
C CYS A 42 -12.51 44.21 -8.10
N ILE A 43 -11.93 43.02 -8.32
CA ILE A 43 -12.35 42.06 -9.36
C ILE A 43 -12.03 40.65 -8.83
N ARG A 44 -13.04 39.91 -8.34
CA ARG A 44 -12.96 38.45 -8.20
C ARG A 44 -14.33 37.83 -8.48
N SER A 45 -14.39 37.03 -9.55
CA SER A 45 -15.45 36.07 -9.80
C SER A 45 -15.44 35.04 -8.67
N ALA A 46 -16.34 35.20 -7.70
CA ALA A 46 -16.54 34.24 -6.63
C ALA A 46 -17.73 33.34 -6.99
N PHE A 47 -17.45 32.10 -7.40
CA PHE A 47 -18.42 31.02 -7.26
C PHE A 47 -18.65 30.80 -5.77
N SER A 48 -19.81 31.22 -5.28
CA SER A 48 -20.25 30.99 -3.90
C SER A 48 -21.00 29.66 -3.85
N CYS A 49 -20.27 28.58 -3.57
CA CYS A 49 -20.89 27.35 -3.08
C CYS A 49 -21.09 27.49 -1.57
N SER A 50 -22.21 28.10 -1.17
CA SER A 50 -22.68 28.04 0.22
C SER A 50 -23.12 26.60 0.50
N ASN A 51 -22.17 25.74 0.87
CA ASN A 51 -22.50 24.46 1.48
C ASN A 51 -22.79 24.76 2.95
N SER A 52 -24.05 24.68 3.32
CA SER A 52 -24.52 24.82 4.69
C SER A 52 -23.82 23.77 5.56
N TYR A 53 -22.80 24.20 6.30
CA TYR A 53 -22.23 23.42 7.39
C TYR A 53 -23.28 23.31 8.51
N PHE A 54 -24.23 22.39 8.33
CA PHE A 54 -24.96 21.84 9.45
C PHE A 54 -23.92 21.21 10.37
N SER A 55 -23.75 21.84 11.54
CA SER A 55 -22.90 21.41 12.63
C SER A 55 -23.35 20.03 13.12
N ASN A 56 -22.86 18.95 12.49
CA ASN A 56 -22.94 17.58 13.00
C ASN A 56 -22.01 17.45 14.22
N LYS A 57 -22.38 18.05 15.34
CA LYS A 57 -21.53 18.13 16.55
C LYS A 57 -21.40 16.82 17.33
N CYS A 58 -21.98 15.70 16.89
CA CYS A 58 -21.91 14.42 17.60
C CYS A 58 -21.91 13.16 16.71
N LYS A 59 -21.41 13.20 15.47
CA LYS A 59 -21.18 11.94 14.73
C LYS A 59 -19.72 11.52 14.93
N ARG A 60 -19.52 10.40 15.62
CA ARG A 60 -18.22 9.72 15.65
C ARG A 60 -17.90 9.27 14.23
N PRO A 61 -16.69 9.52 13.70
CA PRO A 61 -16.28 8.98 12.40
C PRO A 61 -16.48 7.46 12.37
N TYR A 62 -17.13 6.95 11.33
CA TYR A 62 -17.30 5.53 11.12
C TYR A 62 -16.08 4.98 10.36
N THR A 63 -15.19 4.33 11.10
CA THR A 63 -14.07 3.57 10.53
C THR A 63 -14.43 2.09 10.45
N SER A 64 -14.19 1.47 9.30
CA SER A 64 -14.33 0.02 9.12
C SER A 64 -13.03 -0.58 8.61
N VAL A 65 -12.83 -1.87 8.87
CA VAL A 65 -11.71 -2.65 8.35
C VAL A 65 -12.26 -3.69 7.37
N MET A 66 -11.70 -3.79 6.16
CA MET A 66 -11.98 -4.84 5.18
C MET A 66 -10.69 -5.59 4.88
N ILE A 67 -10.71 -6.91 5.13
CA ILE A 67 -9.58 -7.80 4.88
C ILE A 67 -10.01 -8.89 3.92
N VAL A 68 -9.16 -9.17 2.94
CA VAL A 68 -9.25 -10.37 2.12
C VAL A 68 -8.00 -11.20 2.40
N PRO A 69 -8.13 -12.38 3.03
CA PRO A 69 -6.95 -13.19 3.32
C PRO A 69 -6.27 -13.59 2.01
N THR A 70 -5.01 -13.22 1.83
CA THR A 70 -4.30 -13.49 0.58
C THR A 70 -3.89 -14.97 0.52
N GLY A 71 -3.98 -15.60 -0.65
CA GLY A 71 -3.49 -16.97 -0.87
C GLY A 71 -4.37 -18.09 -0.28
N VAL A 72 -5.63 -17.80 0.08
CA VAL A 72 -6.58 -18.80 0.60
C VAL A 72 -7.73 -19.13 -0.36
N GLY A 73 -7.79 -18.51 -1.54
CA GLY A 73 -8.89 -18.73 -2.50
C GLY A 73 -10.24 -18.17 -2.02
N ALA A 74 -10.26 -16.93 -1.50
CA ALA A 74 -11.49 -16.31 -1.04
C ALA A 74 -12.50 -16.15 -2.20
N ALA A 75 -13.77 -16.47 -1.97
CA ALA A 75 -14.82 -16.37 -3.00
C ALA A 75 -15.05 -14.92 -3.50
N ILE A 76 -14.66 -13.93 -2.69
CA ILE A 76 -14.61 -12.52 -3.05
C ILE A 76 -13.25 -12.00 -2.60
N GLY A 77 -12.47 -11.45 -3.52
CA GLY A 77 -11.13 -10.94 -3.24
C GLY A 77 -10.02 -11.95 -3.51
N GLY A 78 -10.37 -13.20 -3.82
CA GLY A 78 -9.39 -14.25 -4.05
C GLY A 78 -8.57 -14.06 -5.32
N PHE A 79 -9.04 -13.21 -6.24
CA PHE A 79 -8.46 -13.02 -7.57
C PHE A 79 -8.10 -11.57 -7.82
N ALA A 80 -7.30 -11.31 -8.85
CA ALA A 80 -6.83 -9.95 -9.13
C ALA A 80 -8.00 -9.00 -9.46
N GLY A 81 -8.32 -8.08 -8.53
CA GLY A 81 -9.25 -6.97 -8.74
C GLY A 81 -10.71 -7.22 -8.38
N ASP A 82 -11.09 -8.44 -8.01
CA ASP A 82 -12.48 -8.81 -7.66
C ASP A 82 -12.94 -8.23 -6.30
N ALA A 83 -12.00 -7.87 -5.40
CA ALA A 83 -12.32 -7.18 -4.15
C ALA A 83 -12.64 -5.69 -4.33
N LEU A 84 -12.18 -5.06 -5.41
CA LEU A 84 -12.28 -3.61 -5.60
C LEU A 84 -13.73 -3.10 -5.59
N PRO A 85 -14.71 -3.73 -6.29
CA PRO A 85 -16.11 -3.30 -6.21
C PRO A 85 -16.68 -3.34 -4.78
N VAL A 86 -16.34 -4.37 -4.00
CA VAL A 86 -16.79 -4.51 -2.61
C VAL A 86 -16.16 -3.44 -1.72
N ALA A 87 -14.85 -3.20 -1.87
CA ALA A 87 -14.17 -2.15 -1.14
C ALA A 87 -14.72 -0.76 -1.47
N ARG A 88 -15.10 -0.50 -2.72
CA ARG A 88 -15.75 0.76 -3.13
C ARG A 88 -17.15 0.90 -2.55
N ALA A 89 -17.93 -0.17 -2.52
CA ALA A 89 -19.25 -0.16 -1.91
C ALA A 89 -19.14 0.16 -0.41
N LEU A 90 -18.23 -0.50 0.31
CA LEU A 90 -17.96 -0.20 1.72
C LEU A 90 -17.44 1.22 1.93
N ALA A 91 -16.49 1.68 1.12
CA ALA A 91 -15.95 3.04 1.18
C ALA A 91 -17.01 4.11 0.95
N SER A 92 -18.12 3.82 0.26
CA SER A 92 -19.22 4.77 0.06
C SER A 92 -20.08 5.01 1.31
N VAL A 93 -20.02 4.12 2.30
CA VAL A 93 -20.85 4.20 3.52
C VAL A 93 -20.05 4.50 4.79
N VAL A 94 -18.72 4.44 4.73
CA VAL A 94 -17.82 4.70 5.87
C VAL A 94 -17.04 6.00 5.68
N ASP A 95 -16.68 6.65 6.78
CA ASP A 95 -15.81 7.83 6.75
C ASP A 95 -14.35 7.43 6.45
N CYS A 96 -13.93 6.24 6.89
CA CYS A 96 -12.60 5.68 6.64
C CYS A 96 -12.67 4.16 6.50
N LEU A 97 -12.14 3.61 5.41
CA LEU A 97 -11.96 2.18 5.24
C LEU A 97 -10.47 1.85 5.40
N ILE A 98 -10.14 0.93 6.29
CA ILE A 98 -8.80 0.35 6.40
C ILE A 98 -8.81 -0.95 5.59
N SER A 99 -7.85 -1.12 4.70
CA SER A 99 -7.68 -2.35 3.92
C SER A 99 -6.21 -2.59 3.58
N HIS A 100 -5.91 -3.71 2.91
CA HIS A 100 -4.55 -4.03 2.47
C HIS A 100 -4.38 -3.81 0.96
N PRO A 101 -3.15 -3.62 0.47
CA PRO A 101 -2.90 -3.27 -0.93
C PRO A 101 -3.56 -4.18 -1.97
N ASN A 102 -3.65 -5.49 -1.71
CA ASN A 102 -4.18 -6.48 -2.67
C ASN A 102 -5.69 -6.35 -2.92
N VAL A 103 -6.44 -5.61 -2.09
CA VAL A 103 -7.88 -5.39 -2.29
C VAL A 103 -8.18 -4.43 -3.43
N LEU A 104 -7.30 -3.45 -3.66
CA LEU A 104 -7.55 -2.35 -4.61
C LEU A 104 -6.65 -2.39 -5.84
N ASN A 105 -5.77 -3.38 -5.91
CA ASN A 105 -4.97 -3.64 -7.11
C ASN A 105 -5.58 -4.82 -7.88
N ALA A 106 -5.70 -4.68 -9.20
CA ALA A 106 -6.01 -5.79 -10.10
C ALA A 106 -4.74 -6.13 -10.85
N ALA A 107 -3.76 -6.66 -10.11
CA ALA A 107 -2.36 -6.85 -10.54
C ALA A 107 -1.69 -5.55 -11.00
N MET A 108 -1.91 -5.17 -12.27
CA MET A 108 -1.33 -3.96 -12.87
C MET A 108 -2.25 -2.74 -12.82
N LEU A 109 -3.54 -2.92 -12.54
CA LEU A 109 -4.48 -1.81 -12.41
C LEU A 109 -4.50 -1.28 -10.98
N TYR A 110 -4.69 0.03 -10.86
CA TYR A 110 -4.80 0.73 -9.59
C TYR A 110 -5.94 1.73 -9.67
N TRP A 111 -6.79 1.75 -8.65
CA TRP A 111 -7.90 2.69 -8.52
C TRP A 111 -7.78 3.51 -7.23
N PRO A 112 -7.48 4.82 -7.29
CA PRO A 112 -7.37 5.64 -6.09
C PRO A 112 -8.75 5.90 -5.48
N VAL A 113 -8.91 5.57 -4.20
CA VAL A 113 -10.07 5.94 -3.39
C VAL A 113 -9.60 6.81 -2.23
N GLN A 114 -10.26 7.96 -2.02
CA GLN A 114 -9.74 8.99 -1.13
C GLN A 114 -9.84 8.64 0.36
N ASN A 115 -10.84 7.88 0.78
CA ASN A 115 -11.11 7.52 2.18
C ASN A 115 -10.67 6.09 2.52
N ILE A 116 -9.74 5.51 1.76
CA ILE A 116 -9.15 4.21 2.08
C ILE A 116 -7.71 4.37 2.56
N LEU A 117 -7.39 3.74 3.69
CA LEU A 117 -6.05 3.61 4.23
C LEU A 117 -5.50 2.22 3.93
N TYR A 118 -4.31 2.19 3.34
CA TYR A 118 -3.61 0.94 3.07
C TYR A 118 -2.74 0.56 4.25
N VAL A 119 -2.90 -0.66 4.72
CA VAL A 119 -2.14 -1.20 5.85
C VAL A 119 -1.68 -2.60 5.46
N GLU A 120 -0.39 -2.83 5.59
CA GLU A 120 0.18 -4.17 5.39
C GLU A 120 -0.36 -5.13 6.47
N GLY A 121 -0.45 -6.42 6.16
CA GLY A 121 -1.14 -7.41 7.01
C GLY A 121 -0.62 -7.45 8.45
N TYR A 122 0.69 -7.48 8.65
CA TYR A 122 1.28 -7.45 9.99
C TYR A 122 1.06 -6.13 10.71
N ALA A 123 1.15 -4.99 10.02
CA ALA A 123 0.77 -3.71 10.60
C ALA A 123 -0.69 -3.68 11.05
N LEU A 124 -1.58 -4.34 10.29
CA LEU A 124 -3.00 -4.43 10.61
C LEU A 124 -3.23 -5.34 11.83
N ASP A 125 -2.52 -6.45 11.95
CA ASP A 125 -2.55 -7.32 13.13
C ASP A 125 -2.13 -6.54 14.38
N ARG A 126 -1.00 -5.80 14.31
CA ARG A 126 -0.53 -4.98 15.44
C ARG A 126 -1.48 -3.84 15.80
N PHE A 127 -2.17 -3.27 14.80
CA PHE A 127 -3.23 -2.31 15.04
C PHE A 127 -4.43 -2.94 15.76
N ALA A 128 -4.88 -4.13 15.31
CA ALA A 128 -5.99 -4.85 15.91
C ALA A 128 -5.69 -5.32 17.35
N GLU A 129 -4.43 -5.67 17.63
CA GLU A 129 -3.94 -5.97 18.97
C GLU A 129 -3.83 -4.73 19.88
N GLY A 130 -4.04 -3.53 19.35
CA GLY A 130 -3.89 -2.27 20.09
C GLY A 130 -2.43 -1.89 20.40
N LEU A 131 -1.46 -2.56 19.79
CA LEU A 131 -0.04 -2.29 19.97
C LEU A 131 0.43 -1.10 19.13
N TRP A 132 -0.14 -0.94 17.93
CA TRP A 132 0.21 0.13 17.00
C TRP A 132 -1.00 1.05 16.74
N ALA A 133 -0.72 2.33 16.47
CA ALA A 133 -1.71 3.27 15.96
C ALA A 133 -1.46 3.55 14.48
N LEU A 134 -2.53 3.79 13.73
CA LEU A 134 -2.49 4.20 12.33
C LEU A 134 -2.67 5.72 12.24
N GLN A 135 -1.73 6.39 11.61
CA GLN A 135 -1.79 7.81 11.33
C GLN A 135 -2.04 8.04 9.82
N PRO A 136 -3.19 8.59 9.43
CA PRO A 136 -3.41 9.01 8.05
C PRO A 136 -2.38 10.09 7.66
N VAL A 137 -1.74 9.90 6.51
CA VAL A 137 -0.85 10.90 5.92
C VAL A 137 -1.43 11.41 4.61
N HIS A 138 -1.08 12.65 4.26
CA HIS A 138 -1.45 13.20 2.96
C HIS A 138 -0.78 12.41 1.83
N GLN A 139 0.50 12.10 2.00
CA GLN A 139 1.34 11.46 1.00
C GLN A 139 2.60 10.87 1.64
N ASN A 140 2.98 9.65 1.24
CA ASN A 140 4.24 9.02 1.65
C ASN A 140 5.37 9.34 0.68
N LYS A 141 6.57 9.60 1.21
CA LYS A 141 7.84 9.60 0.48
C LYS A 141 8.29 8.15 0.33
N VAL A 142 8.23 7.63 -0.90
CA VAL A 142 8.45 6.20 -1.17
C VAL A 142 9.89 5.98 -1.61
N GLY A 143 10.58 5.05 -0.94
CA GLY A 143 11.83 4.46 -1.40
C GLY A 143 11.58 3.18 -2.19
N LEU A 144 12.28 2.97 -3.30
CA LEU A 144 12.14 1.80 -4.14
C LEU A 144 13.33 0.84 -3.96
N VAL A 145 13.10 -0.40 -3.54
CA VAL A 145 14.12 -1.44 -3.52
C VAL A 145 13.93 -2.35 -4.72
N LEU A 146 15.01 -2.58 -5.48
CA LEU A 146 15.05 -3.50 -6.61
C LEU A 146 16.01 -4.65 -6.28
N ASP A 147 15.56 -5.88 -6.45
CA ASP A 147 16.42 -7.05 -6.30
C ASP A 147 17.52 -7.08 -7.37
N ALA A 148 18.75 -7.38 -6.95
CA ALA A 148 19.91 -7.53 -7.81
C ALA A 148 19.72 -8.58 -8.92
N ALA A 149 18.89 -9.59 -8.65
CA ALA A 149 18.57 -10.65 -9.61
C ALA A 149 17.71 -10.18 -10.79
N ILE A 150 17.09 -8.99 -10.72
CA ILE A 150 16.28 -8.46 -11.82
C ILE A 150 17.20 -8.10 -12.99
N GLU A 151 16.92 -8.68 -14.14
CA GLU A 151 17.61 -8.45 -15.41
C GLU A 151 17.57 -6.96 -15.81
N SER A 152 18.59 -6.48 -16.52
CA SER A 152 18.74 -5.06 -16.83
C SER A 152 17.54 -4.45 -17.56
N GLU A 153 16.97 -5.15 -18.54
CA GLU A 153 15.79 -4.68 -19.28
C GLU A 153 14.55 -4.65 -18.39
N LEU A 154 14.33 -5.70 -17.60
CA LEU A 154 13.19 -5.79 -16.69
C LEU A 154 13.27 -4.70 -15.60
N ARG A 155 14.48 -4.46 -15.08
CA ARG A 155 14.76 -3.38 -14.13
C ARG A 155 14.44 -2.02 -14.73
N LEU A 156 14.85 -1.76 -15.97
CA LEU A 156 14.55 -0.51 -16.67
C LEU A 156 13.04 -0.30 -16.80
N ARG A 157 12.28 -1.35 -17.13
CA ARG A 157 10.81 -1.29 -17.18
C ARG A 157 10.20 -0.90 -15.83
N HIS A 158 10.72 -1.43 -14.72
CA HIS A 158 10.27 -1.06 -13.37
C HIS A 158 10.61 0.40 -13.02
N LEU A 159 11.80 0.88 -13.38
CA LEU A 159 12.19 2.28 -13.21
C LEU A 159 11.28 3.22 -14.02
N GLN A 160 10.99 2.87 -15.27
CA GLN A 160 10.05 3.64 -16.10
C GLN A 160 8.63 3.66 -15.51
N VAL A 161 8.20 2.59 -14.84
CA VAL A 161 6.93 2.61 -14.10
C VAL A 161 6.99 3.51 -12.87
N ALA A 162 8.11 3.57 -12.16
CA ALA A 162 8.29 4.53 -11.07
C ALA A 162 8.20 5.97 -11.58
N ASP A 163 8.83 6.29 -12.71
CA ASP A 163 8.74 7.60 -13.36
C ASP A 163 7.31 7.91 -13.82
N ALA A 164 6.63 6.94 -14.44
CA ALA A 164 5.24 7.08 -14.86
C ALA A 164 4.31 7.32 -13.66
N VAL A 165 4.54 6.64 -12.53
CA VAL A 165 3.78 6.84 -11.30
C VAL A 165 4.03 8.24 -10.71
N ARG A 166 5.28 8.71 -10.70
CA ARG A 166 5.60 10.09 -10.30
C ARG A 166 4.85 11.10 -11.17
N ALA A 167 4.86 10.93 -12.49
CA ALA A 167 4.26 11.87 -13.43
C ALA A 167 2.73 11.82 -13.46
N SER A 168 2.13 10.63 -13.43
CA SER A 168 0.68 10.45 -13.64
C SER A 168 -0.14 10.41 -12.35
N LEU A 169 0.43 9.88 -11.26
CA LEU A 169 -0.24 9.76 -9.96
C LEU A 169 0.28 10.78 -8.95
N GLY A 170 1.35 11.52 -9.27
CA GLY A 170 1.94 12.52 -8.41
C GLY A 170 2.66 11.95 -7.19
N LEU A 171 2.97 10.65 -7.14
CA LEU A 171 3.55 10.01 -5.96
C LEU A 171 5.06 10.29 -5.84
N PRO A 172 5.59 10.60 -4.65
CA PRO A 172 6.98 11.01 -4.49
C PRO A 172 7.83 9.77 -4.27
N VAL A 173 8.16 9.08 -5.38
CA VAL A 173 9.14 7.99 -5.39
C VAL A 173 10.52 8.62 -5.44
N LEU A 174 11.20 8.76 -4.30
CA LEU A 174 12.35 9.67 -4.16
C LEU A 174 13.63 9.09 -4.77
N GLU A 175 14.00 7.90 -4.32
CA GLU A 175 15.23 7.21 -4.68
C GLU A 175 14.97 5.71 -4.78
N TYR A 176 15.91 5.01 -5.44
CA TYR A 176 15.92 3.56 -5.46
C TYR A 176 17.28 3.00 -5.01
N ALA A 177 17.24 1.83 -4.39
CA ALA A 177 18.43 1.04 -4.07
C ALA A 177 18.31 -0.33 -4.72
N VAL A 178 19.45 -0.87 -5.14
CA VAL A 178 19.55 -2.28 -5.57
C VAL A 178 20.11 -3.08 -4.41
N THR A 179 19.55 -4.26 -4.15
CA THR A 179 20.09 -5.16 -3.12
C THR A 179 21.55 -5.52 -3.43
N ASP A 180 22.38 -5.73 -2.41
CA ASP A 180 23.80 -6.08 -2.60
C ASP A 180 24.02 -7.56 -2.98
N LYS A 181 22.97 -8.38 -2.86
CA LYS A 181 22.88 -9.77 -3.29
C LYS A 181 21.51 -10.05 -3.90
N CYS A 182 21.46 -11.03 -4.79
CA CYS A 182 20.21 -11.60 -5.28
C CYS A 182 19.39 -12.12 -4.09
N LEU A 183 18.09 -11.85 -4.04
CA LEU A 183 17.27 -12.33 -2.93
C LEU A 183 16.97 -13.83 -3.00
N GLU A 184 17.07 -14.41 -4.20
CA GLU A 184 16.79 -15.82 -4.50
C GLU A 184 15.42 -16.23 -3.93
N VAL A 185 14.37 -15.71 -4.56
CA VAL A 185 12.97 -15.99 -4.20
C VAL A 185 12.65 -17.45 -4.53
N GLU A 186 12.12 -18.18 -3.56
CA GLU A 186 11.53 -19.51 -3.73
C GLU A 186 10.07 -19.46 -3.32
N LYS A 187 9.18 -20.10 -4.09
CA LYS A 187 7.74 -20.18 -3.82
C LYS A 187 7.23 -21.61 -3.96
N TRP A 188 6.21 -21.96 -3.20
CA TRP A 188 5.51 -23.25 -3.29
C TRP A 188 4.10 -23.18 -2.69
N ILE A 189 3.28 -24.16 -3.01
CA ILE A 189 2.01 -24.40 -2.31
C ILE A 189 2.24 -25.38 -1.17
N ASP A 190 1.82 -25.03 0.04
CA ASP A 190 1.91 -25.94 1.18
C ASP A 190 0.92 -27.11 0.99
N PRO A 191 1.39 -28.37 0.86
CA PRO A 191 0.52 -29.51 0.58
C PRO A 191 -0.46 -29.82 1.72
N LYS A 192 -0.21 -29.33 2.94
CA LYS A 192 -1.11 -29.53 4.08
C LYS A 192 -2.24 -28.52 4.12
N THR A 193 -1.97 -27.28 3.71
CA THR A 193 -2.91 -26.17 3.87
C THR A 193 -3.50 -25.67 2.55
N GLY A 194 -2.92 -26.04 1.41
CA GLY A 194 -3.30 -25.55 0.08
C GLY A 194 -2.98 -24.06 -0.14
N ARG A 195 -2.19 -23.43 0.74
CA ARG A 195 -1.88 -22.00 0.68
C ARG A 195 -0.55 -21.77 0.00
N SER A 196 -0.44 -20.66 -0.73
CA SER A 196 0.85 -20.22 -1.26
C SER A 196 1.76 -19.70 -0.15
N THR A 197 3.04 -20.05 -0.23
CA THR A 197 4.07 -19.63 0.71
C THR A 197 5.44 -19.65 0.02
N GLY A 198 6.49 -19.27 0.74
CA GLY A 198 7.85 -19.46 0.26
C GLY A 198 8.90 -18.80 1.13
N ARG A 199 10.03 -18.39 0.53
CA ARG A 199 11.11 -17.70 1.24
C ARG A 199 11.99 -16.87 0.31
N ILE A 200 12.79 -15.99 0.92
CA ILE A 200 13.97 -15.37 0.30
C ILE A 200 15.21 -15.88 1.02
N LYS A 201 16.28 -16.18 0.29
CA LYS A 201 17.51 -16.73 0.87
C LYS A 201 18.39 -15.67 1.54
N HIS A 202 18.32 -14.43 1.05
CA HIS A 202 19.18 -13.33 1.49
C HIS A 202 18.35 -12.16 2.09
N PRO A 203 17.58 -12.39 3.18
CA PRO A 203 16.76 -11.34 3.79
C PRO A 203 17.59 -10.17 4.34
N ASP A 204 18.83 -10.43 4.77
CA ASP A 204 19.77 -9.42 5.24
C ASP A 204 20.10 -8.39 4.15
N SER A 205 20.18 -8.82 2.89
CA SER A 205 20.42 -7.95 1.74
C SER A 205 19.27 -6.97 1.51
N LEU A 206 18.04 -7.45 1.64
CA LEU A 206 16.83 -6.61 1.57
C LEU A 206 16.84 -5.58 2.71
N LEU A 207 17.08 -6.00 3.94
CA LEU A 207 17.09 -5.10 5.09
C LEU A 207 18.18 -4.03 4.97
N ARG A 208 19.40 -4.38 4.51
CA ARG A 208 20.46 -3.39 4.24
C ARG A 208 20.03 -2.37 3.19
N ALA A 209 19.41 -2.79 2.09
CA ALA A 209 18.94 -1.89 1.04
C ALA A 209 17.86 -0.91 1.55
N VAL A 210 16.93 -1.39 2.39
CA VAL A 210 15.91 -0.54 3.02
C VAL A 210 16.53 0.46 3.99
N GLN A 211 17.41 -0.01 4.89
CA GLN A 211 18.09 0.85 5.86
C GLN A 211 18.86 1.99 5.15
N ASN A 212 19.59 1.65 4.07
CA ASN A 212 20.30 2.63 3.27
C ASN A 212 19.36 3.72 2.72
N LEU A 213 18.19 3.36 2.17
CA LEU A 213 17.21 4.35 1.68
C LEU A 213 16.65 5.23 2.81
N MET A 214 16.40 4.65 3.99
CA MET A 214 15.90 5.39 5.14
C MET A 214 16.91 6.42 5.62
N ASP A 215 18.19 6.04 5.70
CA ASP A 215 19.27 6.89 6.21
C ASP A 215 19.58 8.07 5.28
N HIS A 216 19.48 7.87 3.96
CA HIS A 216 19.93 8.86 2.98
C HIS A 216 18.79 9.72 2.41
N SER A 217 17.57 9.19 2.33
CA SER A 217 16.49 9.80 1.52
C SER A 217 15.24 10.19 2.32
N GLN A 218 15.26 10.02 3.66
CA GLN A 218 14.13 10.35 4.56
C GLN A 218 12.79 9.78 4.08
N VAL A 219 12.82 8.57 3.51
CA VAL A 219 11.62 7.86 3.05
C VAL A 219 10.82 7.38 4.26
N ASN A 220 9.49 7.35 4.11
CA ASN A 220 8.58 6.89 5.16
C ASN A 220 7.66 5.76 4.68
N ALA A 221 7.89 5.23 3.48
CA ALA A 221 7.31 4.01 2.97
C ALA A 221 8.27 3.34 1.98
N ILE A 222 8.17 2.03 1.83
CA ILE A 222 9.02 1.23 0.93
C ILE A 222 8.16 0.50 -0.10
N ALA A 223 8.61 0.50 -1.34
CA ALA A 223 8.15 -0.40 -2.38
C ALA A 223 9.29 -1.36 -2.72
N VAL A 224 9.05 -2.66 -2.62
CA VAL A 224 10.04 -3.70 -2.96
C VAL A 224 9.62 -4.39 -4.26
N VAL A 225 10.54 -4.50 -5.20
CA VAL A 225 10.39 -5.34 -6.39
C VAL A 225 11.44 -6.44 -6.33
N CYS A 226 11.00 -7.70 -6.28
CA CYS A 226 11.91 -8.85 -6.25
C CYS A 226 11.82 -9.65 -7.53
N ARG A 227 12.91 -10.30 -7.95
CA ARG A 227 12.86 -11.25 -9.07
C ARG A 227 12.25 -12.55 -8.55
N PHE A 228 11.08 -12.92 -9.06
CA PHE A 228 10.45 -14.20 -8.75
C PHE A 228 10.85 -15.24 -9.79
N PRO A 229 10.88 -16.54 -9.47
CA PRO A 229 10.98 -17.57 -10.51
C PRO A 229 9.79 -17.45 -11.45
N ASP A 230 10.04 -17.57 -12.76
CA ASP A 230 8.98 -17.64 -13.75
C ASP A 230 8.26 -18.99 -13.61
N ASP A 231 6.93 -18.96 -13.75
CA ASP A 231 6.11 -20.17 -13.69
C ASP A 231 6.17 -20.95 -15.00
N ASP A 232 6.05 -22.28 -14.88
CA ASP A 232 5.69 -23.14 -16.00
C ASP A 232 4.21 -22.86 -16.39
N GLU A 233 3.84 -23.11 -17.65
CA GLU A 233 2.51 -22.73 -18.19
C GLU A 233 1.34 -23.30 -17.36
N ASP A 234 1.49 -24.51 -16.83
CA ASP A 234 0.45 -25.23 -16.07
C ASP A 234 0.17 -24.61 -14.67
N ASP A 235 1.19 -24.04 -14.00
CA ASP A 235 1.07 -23.52 -12.62
C ASP A 235 0.32 -22.17 -12.56
N MET A 236 0.21 -21.46 -13.68
CA MET A 236 -0.42 -20.14 -13.78
C MET A 236 -1.88 -20.18 -14.23
N ASP A 237 -2.30 -21.21 -14.96
CA ASP A 237 -3.60 -21.21 -15.63
C ASP A 237 -4.77 -21.40 -14.67
N ASP A 238 -4.64 -22.22 -13.63
CA ASP A 238 -5.71 -22.43 -12.63
C ASP A 238 -6.07 -21.11 -11.92
N TYR A 239 -5.09 -20.32 -11.50
CA TYR A 239 -5.35 -19.03 -10.85
C TYR A 239 -5.99 -18.04 -11.83
N ARG A 240 -5.50 -17.99 -13.09
CA ARG A 240 -6.03 -17.10 -14.13
C ARG A 240 -7.47 -17.45 -14.54
N GLN A 241 -7.86 -18.72 -14.40
CA GLN A 241 -9.23 -19.19 -14.64
C GLN A 241 -10.16 -19.06 -13.43
N GLY A 242 -9.67 -18.58 -12.29
CA GLY A 242 -10.50 -18.44 -11.09
C GLY A 242 -10.63 -19.71 -10.25
N ILE A 243 -9.78 -20.72 -10.45
CA ILE A 243 -9.86 -22.04 -9.82
C ILE A 243 -8.77 -22.21 -8.74
N GLY A 244 -7.56 -21.74 -9.03
CA GLY A 244 -6.38 -21.90 -8.19
C GLY A 244 -6.13 -20.75 -7.21
N VAL A 245 -5.05 -20.88 -6.43
CA VAL A 245 -4.54 -19.83 -5.54
C VAL A 245 -3.39 -19.08 -6.19
N ASP A 246 -3.25 -17.79 -5.89
CA ASP A 246 -2.09 -17.00 -6.32
C ASP A 246 -0.80 -17.57 -5.70
N SER A 247 0.06 -18.19 -6.51
CA SER A 247 1.31 -18.79 -6.08
C SER A 247 2.37 -17.78 -5.62
N LEU A 248 2.24 -16.51 -6.02
CA LEU A 248 3.17 -15.42 -5.69
C LEU A 248 2.85 -14.77 -4.34
N ALA A 249 1.56 -14.73 -4.00
CA ALA A 249 1.02 -14.01 -2.85
C ALA A 249 1.71 -14.31 -1.51
N GLY A 250 2.06 -15.57 -1.28
CA GLY A 250 2.69 -15.99 -0.03
C GLY A 250 4.06 -15.34 0.19
N VAL A 251 4.94 -15.36 -0.82
CA VAL A 251 6.28 -14.77 -0.71
C VAL A 251 6.24 -13.25 -0.70
N GLU A 252 5.35 -12.68 -1.50
CA GLU A 252 5.01 -11.27 -1.47
C GLU A 252 4.69 -10.79 -0.04
N ALA A 253 3.79 -11.50 0.66
CA ALA A 253 3.45 -11.20 2.04
C ALA A 253 4.66 -11.32 2.99
N ILE A 254 5.51 -12.33 2.82
CA ILE A 254 6.73 -12.53 3.62
C ILE A 254 7.71 -11.34 3.44
N ILE A 255 7.87 -10.85 2.22
CA ILE A 255 8.77 -9.73 1.90
C ILE A 255 8.29 -8.45 2.59
N SER A 256 7.03 -8.07 2.42
CA SER A 256 6.50 -6.85 3.06
C SER A 256 6.44 -6.99 4.58
N HIS A 257 6.08 -8.17 5.10
CA HIS A 257 6.07 -8.46 6.52
C HIS A 257 7.45 -8.23 7.14
N LEU A 258 8.52 -8.75 6.50
CA LEU A 258 9.89 -8.60 6.98
C LEU A 258 10.28 -7.12 7.14
N VAL A 259 9.99 -6.30 6.12
CA VAL A 259 10.31 -4.86 6.13
C VAL A 259 9.49 -4.11 7.18
N VAL A 260 8.17 -4.34 7.25
CA VAL A 260 7.30 -3.66 8.22
C VAL A 260 7.65 -4.05 9.65
N LYS A 261 7.96 -5.32 9.88
CA LYS A 261 8.36 -5.82 11.20
C LYS A 261 9.65 -5.18 11.70
N GLU A 262 10.64 -5.05 10.83
CA GLU A 262 11.95 -4.49 11.19
C GLU A 262 11.89 -2.96 11.35
N PHE A 263 11.38 -2.26 10.34
CA PHE A 263 11.51 -0.80 10.25
C PHE A 263 10.28 -0.02 10.68
N ARG A 264 9.12 -0.69 10.85
CA ARG A 264 7.85 -0.08 11.25
C ARG A 264 7.42 1.08 10.35
N ILE A 265 7.77 1.00 9.08
CA ILE A 265 7.24 1.86 8.02
C ILE A 265 6.44 1.00 7.05
N PRO A 266 5.43 1.56 6.37
CA PRO A 266 4.64 0.78 5.43
C PRO A 266 5.49 0.23 4.30
N CYS A 267 5.20 -1.01 3.92
CA CYS A 267 5.85 -1.67 2.81
C CYS A 267 4.80 -2.24 1.86
N ALA A 268 5.02 -2.06 0.57
CA ALA A 268 4.33 -2.78 -0.50
C ALA A 268 5.35 -3.59 -1.31
N HIS A 269 4.89 -4.67 -1.91
CA HIS A 269 5.72 -5.60 -2.67
C HIS A 269 5.21 -5.70 -4.11
N ALA A 270 6.06 -6.22 -4.99
CA ALA A 270 5.64 -6.77 -6.26
C ALA A 270 6.67 -7.72 -6.86
N PRO A 271 6.22 -8.64 -7.72
CA PRO A 271 7.10 -9.53 -8.43
C PRO A 271 7.58 -8.87 -9.72
N ALA A 272 8.86 -9.02 -10.01
CA ALA A 272 9.42 -8.91 -11.35
C ALA A 272 9.39 -10.33 -11.96
N LEU A 273 8.63 -10.46 -13.04
CA LEU A 273 8.43 -11.68 -13.81
C LEU A 273 8.61 -11.34 -15.29
N LEU A 274 9.00 -12.33 -16.08
CA LEU A 274 8.95 -12.22 -17.52
C LEU A 274 7.49 -12.10 -18.00
N PRO A 275 7.25 -11.46 -19.16
CA PRO A 275 5.91 -11.44 -19.73
C PRO A 275 5.41 -12.86 -19.99
N VAL A 276 4.26 -13.19 -19.41
CA VAL A 276 3.58 -14.46 -19.65
C VAL A 276 3.07 -14.50 -21.10
N PRO A 277 3.13 -15.65 -21.79
CA PRO A 277 2.50 -15.83 -23.09
C PRO A 277 1.01 -15.43 -23.09
N LEU A 278 0.56 -14.87 -24.21
CA LEU A 278 -0.85 -14.53 -24.41
C LEU A 278 -1.66 -15.82 -24.61
N SER A 279 -2.77 -15.95 -23.88
CA SER A 279 -3.72 -17.04 -24.06
C SER A 279 -5.08 -16.47 -24.47
N GLN A 280 -5.66 -17.01 -25.54
CA GLN A 280 -6.96 -16.58 -26.08
C GLN A 280 -8.15 -17.13 -25.29
N SER A 281 -7.94 -18.15 -24.46
CA SER A 281 -9.00 -18.79 -23.67
C SER A 281 -9.27 -18.09 -22.33
N LEU A 282 -8.45 -17.10 -21.96
CA LEU A 282 -8.59 -16.34 -20.72
C LEU A 282 -9.38 -15.04 -20.98
N SER A 283 -10.38 -14.79 -20.14
CA SER A 283 -11.28 -13.64 -20.20
C SER A 283 -11.23 -12.80 -18.93
#